data_AF-A0AAV6B5V4-F1
#
_entry.id   AF-A0AAV6B5V4-F1
#
_cell.length_a   1.000
_cell.length_b   1.000
_cell.length_c   1.000
_cell.angle_alpha   90.00
_cell.angle_beta   90.00
_cell.angle_gamma   90.00
#
_symmetry.space_group_name_H-M   'P 1'
#
loop_
_entity.id
_entity.type
_entity.pdbx_description
1 polymer ?
#
loop_
_entity_poly.entity_id
_entity_poly.type
_entity_poly.pdbx_seq_one_letter_code
_entity_poly.pdbx_strand_id
1 'polypeptide(L)'
;MKRILKLRRKVNEGLFLSLMLLPGVAMLCSCASPPIGAHRVSTRTAYQQVEANVLSTGAPSSDTLSVLHRFNLTELAETHPDQAVVRLHEKAIAQQNRNLLFALAELSYAAGDHVSQSVQPWDPRDARDYYLGAAVYAYWFIFGDTNTVHTPAEAFDRRFRAACDIYNYGLGLALMERRGTNGVVLLDGAKRRLPVGEIEFDLSDENLSFRRDVFEKFLLADEFRVRGLSVRNRNAGIGAPLIGVGKLDESLRLQRSAPATIFLRLQGSMSGLASGRTVATLELHSTFDEPSVTVGNLTVPLEADLTAPRAYTLNQSFAWKAERLQFLTPDLGLK
;
A
#
# COMPACT_ATOMS: atom_id res chain seq x y z
N MET A 1 -36.64 -76.64 -53.62
CA MET A 1 -36.58 -77.85 -52.75
C MET A 1 -37.14 -77.46 -51.38
N LYS A 2 -38.41 -77.78 -51.05
CA LYS A 2 -38.85 -78.93 -50.20
C LYS A 2 -38.07 -78.94 -48.86
N ARG A 3 -38.63 -78.70 -47.65
CA ARG A 3 -39.76 -79.35 -46.94
C ARG A 3 -40.03 -78.63 -45.59
N ILE A 4 -41.30 -78.39 -45.19
CA ILE A 4 -42.11 -79.06 -44.12
C ILE A 4 -41.67 -78.73 -42.66
N LEU A 5 -42.39 -77.88 -41.90
CA LEU A 5 -43.56 -78.15 -41.01
C LEU A 5 -43.20 -78.81 -39.65
N LYS A 6 -43.40 -78.12 -38.51
CA LYS A 6 -44.40 -78.44 -37.45
C LYS A 6 -44.22 -77.72 -36.11
N LEU A 7 -45.35 -77.23 -35.62
CA LEU A 7 -45.69 -76.89 -34.24
C LEU A 7 -45.44 -78.02 -33.21
N ARG A 8 -45.05 -77.63 -32.00
CA ARG A 8 -45.57 -78.05 -30.67
C ARG A 8 -44.76 -77.31 -29.58
N ARG A 9 -45.17 -77.00 -28.34
CA ARG A 9 -46.45 -76.78 -27.62
C ARG A 9 -46.03 -76.64 -26.14
N LYS A 10 -46.35 -75.51 -25.48
CA LYS A 10 -46.48 -75.27 -24.01
C LYS A 10 -45.25 -75.61 -23.12
N VAL A 11 -44.93 -74.88 -22.05
CA VAL A 11 -45.70 -74.73 -20.80
C VAL A 11 -45.14 -73.54 -20.01
N ASN A 12 -46.05 -72.77 -19.41
CA ASN A 12 -45.82 -71.71 -18.42
C ASN A 12 -45.14 -72.26 -17.15
N GLU A 13 -44.37 -71.41 -16.45
CA GLU A 13 -44.56 -71.05 -15.03
C GLU A 13 -43.23 -70.58 -14.40
N GLY A 14 -43.30 -69.46 -13.66
CA GLY A 14 -42.44 -69.24 -12.51
C GLY A 14 -41.41 -68.11 -12.58
N LEU A 15 -41.71 -67.05 -11.81
CA LEU A 15 -40.78 -66.39 -10.88
C LEU A 15 -39.76 -65.37 -11.45
N PHE A 16 -40.13 -64.07 -11.45
CA PHE A 16 -39.67 -63.10 -10.44
C PHE A 16 -40.17 -61.69 -10.76
N LEU A 17 -40.84 -61.12 -9.76
CA LEU A 17 -41.38 -59.77 -9.71
C LEU A 17 -40.24 -58.74 -9.53
N SER A 18 -40.54 -57.49 -9.88
CA SER A 18 -39.85 -56.23 -9.56
C SER A 18 -38.91 -55.64 -10.62
N LEU A 19 -39.45 -54.67 -11.37
CA LEU A 19 -38.80 -53.36 -11.49
C LEU A 19 -39.85 -52.31 -11.92
N MET A 20 -40.44 -51.64 -10.93
CA MET A 20 -41.17 -50.40 -11.16
C MET A 20 -40.17 -49.32 -11.59
N LEU A 21 -40.37 -48.73 -12.77
CA LEU A 21 -39.75 -47.47 -13.16
C LEU A 21 -40.28 -46.34 -12.27
N LEU A 22 -39.41 -45.81 -11.41
CA LEU A 22 -39.59 -44.52 -10.73
C LEU A 22 -38.79 -43.48 -11.55
N PRO A 23 -39.44 -42.49 -12.20
CA PRO A 23 -38.71 -41.41 -12.84
C PRO A 23 -38.10 -40.52 -11.77
N GLY A 24 -36.76 -40.44 -11.79
CA GLY A 24 -35.96 -39.67 -10.86
C GLY A 24 -36.27 -38.18 -10.95
N VAL A 25 -36.99 -37.68 -9.94
CA VAL A 25 -36.99 -36.26 -9.58
C VAL A 25 -35.63 -35.98 -8.94
N ALA A 26 -34.65 -35.59 -9.75
CA ALA A 26 -33.44 -34.95 -9.27
C ALA A 26 -33.83 -33.53 -8.79
N MET A 27 -34.31 -33.44 -7.55
CA MET A 27 -34.34 -32.17 -6.83
C MET A 27 -32.89 -31.68 -6.74
N LEU A 28 -32.57 -30.66 -7.54
CA LEU A 28 -31.43 -29.81 -7.34
C LEU A 28 -31.59 -29.15 -5.97
N CYS A 29 -31.07 -29.80 -4.92
CA CYS A 29 -30.80 -29.16 -3.65
C CYS A 29 -29.72 -28.12 -3.90
N SER A 30 -30.13 -26.93 -4.32
CA SER A 30 -29.36 -25.73 -4.11
C SER A 30 -29.27 -25.55 -2.60
N CYS A 31 -28.20 -26.06 -1.99
CA CYS A 31 -27.74 -25.62 -0.68
C CYS A 31 -27.23 -24.18 -0.82
N ALA A 32 -28.09 -23.27 -1.28
CA ALA A 32 -27.83 -21.85 -1.23
C ALA A 32 -27.93 -21.46 0.24
N SER A 33 -26.79 -21.43 0.90
CA SER A 33 -26.66 -20.63 2.11
C SER A 33 -27.22 -19.23 1.81
N PRO A 34 -27.95 -18.61 2.75
CA PRO A 34 -28.55 -17.32 2.49
C PRO A 34 -27.46 -16.33 2.03
N PRO A 35 -27.72 -15.51 1.00
CA PRO A 35 -26.72 -14.59 0.43
C PRO A 35 -26.25 -13.54 1.43
N ILE A 36 -26.97 -13.37 2.53
CA ILE A 36 -26.67 -12.46 3.62
C ILE A 36 -26.75 -13.27 4.92
N GLY A 37 -25.68 -13.26 5.71
CA GLY A 37 -25.64 -13.94 7.00
C GLY A 37 -24.43 -13.54 7.82
N ALA A 38 -24.57 -13.63 9.14
CA ALA A 38 -23.47 -13.47 10.08
C ALA A 38 -23.20 -14.84 10.73
N HIS A 39 -21.98 -15.34 10.58
CA HIS A 39 -21.53 -16.56 11.25
C HIS A 39 -20.41 -16.22 12.23
N ARG A 40 -20.36 -16.97 13.34
CA ARG A 40 -19.37 -16.73 14.40
C ARG A 40 -17.96 -17.06 13.87
N VAL A 41 -17.05 -16.11 14.03
CA VAL A 41 -15.61 -16.25 13.73
C VAL A 41 -14.77 -15.96 14.97
N SER A 42 -13.46 -16.19 14.89
CA SER A 42 -12.54 -15.76 15.95
C SER A 42 -12.47 -14.23 16.03
N THR A 43 -12.22 -13.68 17.23
CA THR A 43 -12.04 -12.23 17.41
C THR A 43 -10.93 -11.68 16.53
N ARG A 44 -9.86 -12.45 16.29
CA ARG A 44 -8.76 -12.06 15.39
C ARG A 44 -9.24 -11.87 13.95
N THR A 45 -10.04 -12.80 13.44
CA THR A 45 -10.60 -12.75 12.07
C THR A 45 -11.57 -11.57 11.94
N ALA A 46 -12.46 -11.37 12.91
CA ALA A 46 -13.36 -10.22 12.92
C ALA A 46 -12.59 -8.89 12.95
N TYR A 47 -11.52 -8.80 13.75
CA TYR A 47 -10.67 -7.62 13.81
C TYR A 47 -9.95 -7.35 12.48
N GLN A 48 -9.39 -8.38 11.84
CA GLN A 48 -8.76 -8.26 10.52
C GLN A 48 -9.73 -7.76 9.44
N GLN A 49 -11.00 -8.18 9.50
CA GLN A 49 -12.03 -7.70 8.58
C GLN A 49 -12.34 -6.21 8.78
N VAL A 50 -12.34 -5.74 10.04
CA VAL A 50 -12.61 -4.33 10.36
C VAL A 50 -11.43 -3.42 10.01
N GLU A 51 -10.19 -3.90 10.18
CA GLU A 51 -8.96 -3.15 9.87
C GLU A 51 -8.50 -3.28 8.40
N ALA A 52 -9.20 -4.08 7.59
CA ALA A 52 -8.85 -4.30 6.20
C ALA A 52 -8.90 -2.98 5.42
N ASN A 53 -7.79 -2.69 4.75
CA ASN A 53 -7.58 -1.50 3.94
C ASN A 53 -6.62 -1.83 2.78
N VAL A 54 -6.36 -0.83 1.94
CA VAL A 54 -5.53 -1.00 0.75
C VAL A 54 -4.11 -1.52 1.06
N LEU A 55 -3.51 -1.09 2.17
CA LEU A 55 -2.14 -1.50 2.55
C LEU A 55 -2.06 -2.94 3.07
N SER A 56 -3.13 -3.41 3.71
CA SER A 56 -3.15 -4.73 4.36
C SER A 56 -3.65 -5.84 3.44
N THR A 57 -4.56 -5.53 2.53
CA THR A 57 -5.20 -6.52 1.65
C THR A 57 -4.98 -6.28 0.16
N GLY A 58 -4.45 -5.12 -0.23
CA GLY A 58 -4.41 -4.68 -1.63
C GLY A 58 -5.75 -4.16 -2.16
N ALA A 59 -6.83 -4.24 -1.37
CA ALA A 59 -8.17 -3.81 -1.74
C ALA A 59 -8.64 -2.65 -0.85
N PRO A 60 -9.45 -1.71 -1.36
CA PRO A 60 -9.99 -0.62 -0.56
C PRO A 60 -10.80 -1.10 0.65
N SER A 61 -10.77 -0.33 1.74
CA SER A 61 -11.55 -0.61 2.96
C SER A 61 -13.07 -0.58 2.72
N SER A 62 -13.84 -1.13 3.65
CA SER A 62 -15.31 -1.11 3.62
C SER A 62 -15.91 0.31 3.56
N ASP A 63 -15.24 1.29 4.19
CA ASP A 63 -15.62 2.71 4.12
C ASP A 63 -15.49 3.25 2.69
N THR A 64 -14.36 2.96 2.04
CA THR A 64 -14.12 3.36 0.64
C THR A 64 -15.06 2.62 -0.32
N LEU A 65 -15.30 1.33 -0.12
CA LEU A 65 -16.27 0.56 -0.90
C LEU A 65 -17.70 1.12 -0.77
N SER A 66 -18.08 1.58 0.42
CA SER A 66 -19.38 2.23 0.65
C SER A 66 -19.50 3.54 -0.14
N VAL A 67 -18.42 4.32 -0.22
CA VAL A 67 -18.34 5.54 -1.05
C VAL A 67 -18.43 5.19 -2.54
N LEU A 68 -17.67 4.20 -3.00
CA LEU A 68 -17.67 3.77 -4.39
C LEU A 68 -19.04 3.26 -4.83
N HIS A 69 -19.70 2.45 -3.99
CA HIS A 69 -21.06 1.98 -4.23
C HIS A 69 -22.06 3.14 -4.32
N ARG A 70 -21.98 4.11 -3.40
CA ARG A 70 -22.85 5.30 -3.40
C ARG A 70 -22.76 6.10 -4.70
N PHE A 71 -21.57 6.17 -5.32
CA PHE A 71 -21.35 6.90 -6.58
C PHE A 71 -21.39 6.00 -7.82
N ASN A 72 -21.77 4.72 -7.68
CA ASN A 72 -21.78 3.75 -8.76
C ASN A 72 -20.41 3.63 -9.47
N LEU A 73 -19.33 3.60 -8.68
CA LEU A 73 -17.94 3.52 -9.15
C LEU A 73 -17.29 2.16 -8.85
N THR A 74 -17.99 1.20 -8.24
CA THR A 74 -17.41 -0.09 -7.80
C THR A 74 -16.76 -0.86 -8.95
N GLU A 75 -17.50 -1.15 -10.02
CA GLU A 75 -16.97 -1.89 -11.19
C GLU A 75 -15.83 -1.14 -11.88
N LEU A 76 -15.93 0.19 -11.96
CA LEU A 76 -14.86 1.02 -12.53
C LEU A 76 -13.60 0.97 -11.67
N ALA A 77 -13.73 1.00 -10.34
CA ALA A 77 -12.59 0.93 -9.43
C ALA A 77 -11.89 -0.44 -9.48
N GLU A 78 -12.62 -1.51 -9.70
CA GLU A 78 -12.05 -2.85 -9.85
C GLU A 78 -11.28 -3.03 -11.17
N THR A 79 -11.80 -2.46 -12.26
CA THR A 79 -11.26 -2.67 -13.62
C THR A 79 -10.25 -1.59 -14.04
N HIS A 80 -10.54 -0.33 -13.69
CA HIS A 80 -9.78 0.85 -14.06
C HIS A 80 -9.69 1.82 -12.86
N PRO A 81 -8.96 1.44 -11.79
CA PRO A 81 -8.86 2.26 -10.58
C PRO A 81 -8.33 3.66 -10.86
N ASP A 82 -7.42 3.80 -11.84
CA ASP A 82 -6.91 5.09 -12.30
C ASP A 82 -8.02 6.03 -12.80
N GLN A 83 -8.96 5.53 -13.59
CA GLN A 83 -10.11 6.31 -14.06
C GLN A 83 -11.11 6.58 -12.93
N ALA A 84 -11.28 5.62 -12.02
CA ALA A 84 -12.15 5.78 -10.86
C ALA A 84 -11.67 6.90 -9.93
N VAL A 85 -10.35 7.07 -9.76
CA VAL A 85 -9.78 8.22 -9.02
C VAL A 85 -10.23 9.54 -9.62
N VAL A 86 -10.15 9.69 -10.94
CA VAL A 86 -10.55 10.93 -11.63
C VAL A 86 -12.04 11.22 -11.40
N ARG A 87 -12.91 10.22 -11.56
CA ARG A 87 -14.35 10.37 -11.35
C ARG A 87 -14.71 10.69 -9.90
N LEU A 88 -14.04 10.06 -8.94
CA LEU A 88 -14.26 10.32 -7.53
C LEU A 88 -13.78 11.72 -7.15
N HIS A 89 -12.68 12.20 -7.74
CA HIS A 89 -12.15 13.54 -7.53
C HIS A 89 -13.15 14.62 -7.97
N GLU A 90 -13.79 14.45 -9.13
CA GLU A 90 -14.87 15.35 -9.58
C GLU A 90 -16.00 15.46 -8.55
N LYS A 91 -16.38 14.34 -7.90
CA LYS A 91 -17.41 14.34 -6.85
C LYS A 91 -16.90 15.00 -5.56
N ALA A 92 -15.62 14.82 -5.22
CA ALA A 92 -15.00 15.43 -4.07
C ALA A 92 -14.98 16.96 -4.17
N ILE A 93 -14.66 17.51 -5.34
CA ILE A 93 -14.73 18.97 -5.57
C ILE A 93 -16.16 19.48 -5.41
N ALA A 94 -17.14 18.78 -5.99
CA ALA A 94 -18.53 19.22 -5.98
C ALA A 94 -19.17 19.21 -4.59
N GLN A 95 -18.82 18.24 -3.74
CA GLN A 95 -19.46 18.05 -2.43
C GLN A 95 -18.64 18.60 -1.26
N GLN A 96 -17.35 18.91 -1.46
CA GLN A 96 -16.42 19.36 -0.41
C GLN A 96 -16.45 18.47 0.84
N ASN A 97 -16.59 17.16 0.64
CA ASN A 97 -16.73 16.19 1.72
C ASN A 97 -15.41 15.49 2.01
N ARG A 98 -14.91 15.66 3.24
CA ARG A 98 -13.67 15.05 3.74
C ARG A 98 -13.63 13.52 3.63
N ASN A 99 -14.76 12.83 3.79
CA ASN A 99 -14.81 11.37 3.64
C ASN A 99 -14.40 10.91 2.23
N LEU A 100 -14.56 11.77 1.22
CA LEU A 100 -14.13 11.47 -0.15
C LEU A 100 -12.61 11.57 -0.30
N LEU A 101 -11.92 12.34 0.53
CA LEU A 101 -10.45 12.42 0.53
C LEU A 101 -9.82 11.12 1.01
N PHE A 102 -10.38 10.49 2.05
CA PHE A 102 -9.93 9.17 2.50
C PHE A 102 -10.12 8.12 1.40
N ALA A 103 -11.30 8.09 0.78
CA ALA A 103 -11.60 7.18 -0.32
C ALA A 103 -10.68 7.43 -1.53
N LEU A 104 -10.38 8.70 -1.85
CA LEU A 104 -9.41 9.06 -2.89
C LEU A 104 -7.99 8.62 -2.55
N ALA A 105 -7.57 8.71 -1.29
CA ALA A 105 -6.26 8.26 -0.86
C ALA A 105 -6.11 6.74 -1.05
N GLU A 106 -7.07 5.94 -0.56
CA GLU A 106 -7.06 4.49 -0.75
C GLU A 106 -7.12 4.10 -2.22
N LEU A 107 -8.03 4.71 -2.99
CA LEU A 107 -8.21 4.38 -4.40
C LEU A 107 -7.00 4.79 -5.25
N SER A 108 -6.35 5.91 -4.93
CA SER A 108 -5.10 6.31 -5.60
C SER A 108 -3.97 5.35 -5.28
N TYR A 109 -3.87 4.86 -4.04
CA TYR A 109 -2.89 3.83 -3.71
C TYR A 109 -3.16 2.54 -4.48
N ALA A 110 -4.41 2.09 -4.52
CA ALA A 110 -4.82 0.90 -5.29
C ALA A 110 -4.55 1.06 -6.80
N ALA A 111 -4.73 2.27 -7.34
CA ALA A 111 -4.36 2.58 -8.72
C ALA A 111 -2.85 2.49 -8.95
N GLY A 112 -2.04 2.95 -7.99
CA GLY A 112 -0.58 2.79 -8.01
C GLY A 112 -0.17 1.32 -8.06
N ASP A 113 -0.75 0.49 -7.18
CA ASP A 113 -0.52 -0.95 -7.17
C ASP A 113 -0.91 -1.60 -8.51
N HIS A 114 -2.10 -1.29 -9.02
CA HIS A 114 -2.58 -1.79 -10.31
C HIS A 114 -1.64 -1.43 -11.46
N VAL A 115 -1.19 -0.18 -11.54
CA VAL A 115 -0.26 0.28 -12.59
C VAL A 115 1.11 -0.36 -12.42
N SER A 116 1.61 -0.52 -11.18
CA SER A 116 2.91 -1.13 -10.91
C SER A 116 2.98 -2.61 -11.33
N GLN A 117 1.84 -3.30 -11.29
CA GLN A 117 1.70 -4.71 -11.66
C GLN A 117 1.38 -4.89 -13.15
N SER A 118 1.22 -3.80 -13.91
CA SER A 118 0.96 -3.84 -15.34
C SER A 118 2.10 -4.56 -16.07
N VAL A 119 1.76 -5.64 -16.76
CA VAL A 119 2.72 -6.44 -17.56
C VAL A 119 3.00 -5.82 -18.94
N GLN A 120 2.35 -4.70 -19.29
CA GLN A 120 2.54 -4.04 -20.57
C GLN A 120 3.80 -3.17 -20.55
N PRO A 121 4.85 -3.50 -21.33
CA PRO A 121 6.10 -2.74 -21.31
C PRO A 121 5.97 -1.27 -21.75
N TRP A 122 4.89 -0.95 -22.46
CA TRP A 122 4.61 0.37 -23.04
C TRP A 122 3.53 1.15 -22.29
N ASP A 123 3.09 0.71 -21.10
CA ASP A 123 2.14 1.49 -20.30
C ASP A 123 2.77 2.87 -20.00
N PRO A 124 2.18 3.97 -20.50
CA PRO A 124 2.76 5.30 -20.34
C PRO A 124 2.60 5.82 -18.90
N ARG A 125 1.72 5.20 -18.10
CA ARG A 125 1.42 5.60 -16.72
C ARG A 125 2.59 5.25 -15.80
N ASP A 126 2.80 6.07 -14.79
CA ASP A 126 3.80 5.82 -13.75
C ASP A 126 3.09 5.61 -12.42
N ALA A 127 3.29 4.45 -11.79
CA ALA A 127 2.66 4.12 -10.50
C ALA A 127 2.96 5.18 -9.42
N ARG A 128 4.14 5.82 -9.50
CA ARG A 128 4.57 6.86 -8.57
C ARG A 128 3.66 8.08 -8.58
N ASP A 129 3.06 8.41 -9.72
CA ASP A 129 2.10 9.53 -9.82
C ASP A 129 0.87 9.23 -8.94
N TYR A 130 0.41 7.97 -8.92
CA TYR A 130 -0.73 7.54 -8.13
C TYR A 130 -0.42 7.37 -6.64
N TYR A 131 0.77 6.86 -6.28
CA TYR A 131 1.21 6.86 -4.89
C TYR A 131 1.39 8.28 -4.34
N LEU A 132 1.86 9.22 -5.17
CA LEU A 132 1.92 10.63 -4.78
C LEU A 132 0.52 11.22 -4.58
N GLY A 133 -0.42 10.88 -5.47
CA GLY A 133 -1.84 11.21 -5.31
C GLY A 133 -2.40 10.67 -3.99
N ALA A 134 -2.09 9.43 -3.64
CA ALA A 134 -2.51 8.82 -2.37
C ALA A 134 -2.00 9.63 -1.17
N ALA A 135 -0.72 10.00 -1.18
CA ALA A 135 -0.12 10.84 -0.15
C ALA A 135 -0.77 12.21 -0.08
N VAL A 136 -1.01 12.86 -1.22
CA VAL A 136 -1.63 14.20 -1.27
C VAL A 136 -3.06 14.19 -0.72
N TYR A 137 -3.89 13.22 -1.13
CA TYR A 137 -5.25 13.12 -0.60
C TYR A 137 -5.29 12.72 0.87
N ALA A 138 -4.39 11.82 1.31
CA ALA A 138 -4.24 11.48 2.71
C ALA A 138 -3.79 12.69 3.54
N TYR A 139 -2.87 13.52 3.02
CA TYR A 139 -2.44 14.75 3.67
C TYR A 139 -3.61 15.69 3.92
N TRP A 140 -4.44 15.97 2.92
CA TRP A 140 -5.63 16.82 3.12
C TRP A 140 -6.70 16.16 3.97
N PHE A 141 -6.83 14.83 3.93
CA PHE A 141 -7.72 14.13 4.85
C PHE A 141 -7.25 14.31 6.30
N ILE A 142 -5.93 14.22 6.56
CA ILE A 142 -5.32 14.45 7.86
C ILE A 142 -5.40 15.94 8.17
N PHE A 143 -4.64 16.83 7.56
CA PHE A 143 -4.52 18.20 8.04
C PHE A 143 -5.66 19.15 7.61
N GLY A 144 -6.54 18.73 6.71
CA GLY A 144 -7.55 19.61 6.10
C GLY A 144 -6.94 20.68 5.18
N ASP A 145 -7.75 21.66 4.77
CA ASP A 145 -7.20 23.00 4.53
C ASP A 145 -6.75 23.54 5.89
N THR A 146 -5.57 24.16 5.96
CA THR A 146 -4.80 24.49 7.18
C THR A 146 -5.54 25.25 8.29
N ASN A 147 -6.79 25.67 8.06
CA ASN A 147 -7.68 26.39 8.97
C ASN A 147 -8.75 25.52 9.64
N THR A 148 -8.84 24.23 9.30
CA THR A 148 -9.85 23.32 9.86
C THR A 148 -9.24 22.55 11.03
N VAL A 149 -9.64 22.90 12.26
CA VAL A 149 -9.16 22.22 13.48
C VAL A 149 -9.77 20.83 13.55
N HIS A 150 -8.93 19.80 13.71
CA HIS A 150 -9.42 18.47 14.04
C HIS A 150 -10.28 18.50 15.28
N THR A 151 -11.46 17.87 15.20
CA THR A 151 -12.17 17.58 16.44
C THR A 151 -11.48 16.40 17.14
N PRO A 152 -11.41 16.38 18.49
CA PRO A 152 -10.86 15.22 19.21
C PRO A 152 -11.54 13.89 18.85
N ALA A 153 -12.79 13.92 18.39
CA ALA A 153 -13.53 12.72 17.95
C ALA A 153 -12.98 12.12 16.65
N GLU A 154 -12.46 12.94 15.72
CA GLU A 154 -11.88 12.47 14.47
C GLU A 154 -10.57 11.68 14.70
N ALA A 155 -9.85 11.95 15.79
CA ALA A 155 -8.62 11.22 16.14
C ALA A 155 -8.89 9.76 16.55
N PHE A 156 -10.11 9.42 16.95
CA PHE A 156 -10.52 8.05 17.29
C PHE A 156 -11.07 7.27 16.08
N ASP A 157 -11.22 7.93 14.93
CA ASP A 157 -11.61 7.28 13.69
C ASP A 157 -10.45 6.42 13.16
N ARG A 158 -10.71 5.13 12.88
CA ARG A 158 -9.68 4.21 12.34
C ARG A 158 -9.13 4.69 11.01
N ARG A 159 -9.96 5.39 10.22
CA ARG A 159 -9.56 6.00 8.95
C ARG A 159 -8.45 7.02 9.13
N PHE A 160 -8.40 7.71 10.27
CA PHE A 160 -7.31 8.63 10.58
C PHE A 160 -5.96 7.90 10.65
N ARG A 161 -5.91 6.77 11.36
CA ARG A 161 -4.68 5.98 11.43
C ARG A 161 -4.30 5.39 10.07
N ALA A 162 -5.27 4.83 9.36
CA ALA A 162 -5.05 4.29 8.02
C ALA A 162 -4.56 5.36 7.04
N ALA A 163 -5.08 6.59 7.13
CA ALA A 163 -4.62 7.70 6.31
C ALA A 163 -3.16 8.09 6.58
N CYS A 164 -2.72 8.09 7.85
CA CYS A 164 -1.31 8.31 8.17
C CYS A 164 -0.42 7.26 7.51
N ASP A 165 -0.82 5.99 7.56
CA ASP A 165 -0.07 4.91 6.92
C ASP A 165 -0.08 5.06 5.39
N ILE A 166 -1.23 5.34 4.77
CA ILE A 166 -1.32 5.57 3.31
C ILE A 166 -0.46 6.76 2.89
N TYR A 167 -0.43 7.83 3.69
CA TYR A 167 0.44 8.96 3.47
C TYR A 167 1.93 8.55 3.51
N ASN A 168 2.36 7.85 4.57
CA ASN A 168 3.75 7.46 4.75
C ASN A 168 4.24 6.54 3.61
N TYR A 169 3.49 5.46 3.33
CA TYR A 169 3.83 4.51 2.28
C TYR A 169 3.71 5.15 0.88
N GLY A 170 2.62 5.88 0.63
CA GLY A 170 2.40 6.57 -0.65
C GLY A 170 3.51 7.58 -0.96
N LEU A 171 3.92 8.39 0.01
CA LEU A 171 5.01 9.36 -0.18
C LEU A 171 6.35 8.65 -0.44
N GLY A 172 6.65 7.60 0.33
CA GLY A 172 7.87 6.83 0.15
C GLY A 172 7.97 6.22 -1.24
N LEU A 173 6.93 5.53 -1.69
CA LEU A 173 6.86 4.88 -3.00
C LEU A 173 6.88 5.89 -4.15
N ALA A 174 6.21 7.04 -3.99
CA ALA A 174 6.19 8.11 -4.98
C ALA A 174 7.59 8.68 -5.27
N LEU A 175 8.45 8.75 -4.26
CA LEU A 175 9.79 9.32 -4.37
C LEU A 175 10.84 8.29 -4.82
N MET A 176 10.46 7.03 -5.04
CA MET A 176 11.41 6.02 -5.50
C MET A 176 11.95 6.31 -6.91
N GLU A 177 13.18 5.86 -7.15
CA GLU A 177 13.79 5.85 -8.48
C GLU A 177 12.93 5.04 -9.47
N ARG A 178 12.76 5.57 -10.70
CA ARG A 178 11.93 4.93 -11.71
C ARG A 178 12.52 3.57 -12.07
N ARG A 179 11.72 2.49 -11.93
CA ARG A 179 12.16 1.10 -12.16
C ARG A 179 13.36 0.68 -11.30
N GLY A 180 13.63 1.39 -10.20
CA GLY A 180 14.66 1.01 -9.24
C GLY A 180 14.23 -0.18 -8.41
N THR A 181 15.10 -1.17 -8.22
CA THR A 181 14.83 -2.37 -7.42
C THR A 181 15.46 -2.31 -6.02
N ASN A 182 16.18 -1.24 -5.72
CA ASN A 182 17.02 -1.14 -4.53
C ASN A 182 16.42 -0.24 -3.44
N GLY A 183 15.15 0.17 -3.59
CA GLY A 183 14.48 1.06 -2.64
C GLY A 183 15.06 2.48 -2.60
N VAL A 184 15.80 2.92 -3.63
CA VAL A 184 16.45 4.24 -3.65
C VAL A 184 15.39 5.33 -3.80
N VAL A 185 15.47 6.35 -2.95
CA VAL A 185 14.59 7.51 -2.93
C VAL A 185 15.33 8.72 -3.52
N LEU A 186 14.68 9.41 -4.46
CA LEU A 186 15.18 10.61 -5.11
C LEU A 186 14.59 11.85 -4.41
N LEU A 187 15.47 12.61 -3.76
CA LEU A 187 15.13 13.86 -3.10
C LEU A 187 15.55 15.02 -3.99
N ASP A 188 14.81 15.20 -5.09
CA ASP A 188 15.02 16.30 -6.03
C ASP A 188 13.74 17.13 -6.13
N GLY A 189 13.91 18.45 -6.13
CA GLY A 189 12.82 19.36 -6.46
C GLY A 189 12.39 19.13 -7.90
N ALA A 190 11.11 18.85 -8.12
CA ALA A 190 10.60 18.53 -9.44
C ALA A 190 9.09 18.75 -9.54
N LYS A 191 8.67 19.08 -10.76
CA LYS A 191 7.26 18.98 -11.14
C LYS A 191 6.89 17.51 -11.33
N ARG A 192 5.87 17.05 -10.60
CA ARG A 192 5.35 15.68 -10.65
C ARG A 192 3.89 15.67 -11.08
N ARG A 193 3.52 14.62 -11.80
CA ARG A 193 2.13 14.35 -12.14
C ARG A 193 1.42 13.67 -10.99
N LEU A 194 0.11 13.84 -10.97
CA LEU A 194 -0.82 13.18 -10.06
C LEU A 194 -1.91 12.48 -10.88
N PRO A 195 -2.77 11.66 -10.26
CA PRO A 195 -3.93 11.10 -10.95
C PRO A 195 -4.82 12.21 -11.54
N VAL A 196 -4.86 13.36 -10.87
CA VAL A 196 -5.50 14.59 -11.34
C VAL A 196 -4.57 15.77 -11.10
N GLY A 197 -4.19 16.45 -12.18
CA GLY A 197 -3.34 17.64 -12.11
C GLY A 197 -1.86 17.34 -11.93
N GLU A 198 -1.12 18.35 -11.47
CA GLU A 198 0.32 18.32 -11.27
C GLU A 198 0.65 19.08 -10.00
N ILE A 199 1.77 18.71 -9.37
CA ILE A 199 2.31 19.37 -8.19
C ILE A 199 3.77 19.71 -8.44
N GLU A 200 4.18 20.90 -8.02
CA GLU A 200 5.58 21.29 -7.98
C GLU A 200 6.02 21.26 -6.52
N PHE A 201 7.10 20.54 -6.24
CA PHE A 201 7.70 20.62 -4.92
C PHE A 201 9.18 20.94 -4.98
N ASP A 202 9.57 21.80 -4.06
CA ASP A 202 10.95 22.13 -3.77
C ASP A 202 11.42 21.34 -2.56
N LEU A 203 12.74 21.17 -2.47
CA LEU A 203 13.36 20.52 -1.33
C LEU A 203 13.88 21.59 -0.39
N SER A 204 13.38 21.59 0.84
CA SER A 204 13.87 22.49 1.89
C SER A 204 15.08 21.88 2.59
N ASP A 205 16.15 22.67 2.66
CA ASP A 205 17.32 22.39 3.48
C ASP A 205 17.22 23.02 4.88
N GLU A 206 16.16 23.79 5.16
CA GLU A 206 16.05 24.65 6.35
C GLU A 206 15.85 23.86 7.66
N ASN A 207 15.35 22.62 7.60
CA ASN A 207 15.10 21.76 8.76
C ASN A 207 16.09 20.58 8.87
N LEU A 208 17.19 20.64 8.13
CA LEU A 208 18.21 19.60 8.16
C LEU A 208 19.10 19.75 9.40
N SER A 209 18.86 18.97 10.45
CA SER A 209 19.80 18.85 11.57
C SER A 209 21.14 18.23 11.15
N PHE A 210 21.20 17.62 9.96
CA PHE A 210 22.40 17.09 9.33
C PHE A 210 22.60 17.64 7.92
N ARG A 211 23.86 17.90 7.58
CA ARG A 211 24.29 18.25 6.23
C ARG A 211 23.96 17.13 5.21
N ARG A 212 23.10 17.36 4.20
CA ARG A 212 22.73 16.33 3.20
C ARG A 212 23.94 15.68 2.54
N ASP A 213 25.01 16.42 2.30
CA ASP A 213 26.24 15.97 1.64
C ASP A 213 27.03 14.88 2.39
N VAL A 214 26.65 14.56 3.64
CA VAL A 214 27.19 13.41 4.38
C VAL A 214 26.59 12.08 3.91
N PHE A 215 25.41 12.12 3.29
CA PHE A 215 24.74 10.95 2.74
C PHE A 215 25.06 10.78 1.26
N GLU A 216 25.36 9.54 0.88
CA GLU A 216 25.55 9.12 -0.50
C GLU A 216 24.19 8.86 -1.18
N LYS A 217 23.24 8.30 -0.44
CA LYS A 217 21.88 7.99 -0.92
C LYS A 217 20.89 7.82 0.23
N PHE A 218 19.61 7.88 -0.11
CA PHE A 218 18.52 7.54 0.79
C PHE A 218 17.79 6.30 0.27
N LEU A 219 17.44 5.41 1.19
CA LEU A 219 16.65 4.21 0.90
C LEU A 219 15.34 4.27 1.68
N LEU A 220 14.23 3.82 1.08
CA LEU A 220 12.94 3.73 1.75
C LEU A 220 12.98 2.62 2.80
N ALA A 221 12.81 2.93 4.08
CA ALA A 221 12.93 1.94 5.15
C ALA A 221 11.82 0.86 5.10
N ASP A 222 10.65 1.20 4.54
CA ASP A 222 9.51 0.29 4.39
C ASP A 222 9.76 -0.84 3.37
N GLU A 223 10.71 -0.68 2.45
CA GLU A 223 11.17 -1.73 1.52
C GLU A 223 12.11 -2.76 2.20
N PHE A 224 12.49 -2.55 3.47
CA PHE A 224 13.40 -3.43 4.20
C PHE A 224 12.67 -4.28 5.25
N ARG A 225 12.89 -5.60 5.16
CA ARG A 225 12.52 -6.55 6.20
C ARG A 225 13.69 -6.77 7.14
N VAL A 226 13.58 -6.25 8.36
CA VAL A 226 14.56 -6.48 9.44
C VAL A 226 14.51 -7.94 9.90
N ARG A 227 15.69 -8.57 10.03
CA ARG A 227 15.88 -9.94 10.53
C ARG A 227 17.13 -9.98 11.42
N GLY A 228 17.24 -10.98 12.30
CA GLY A 228 18.39 -11.17 13.18
C GLY A 228 18.44 -10.25 14.42
N LEU A 229 17.56 -9.25 14.48
CA LEU A 229 17.31 -8.44 15.68
C LEU A 229 15.99 -8.90 16.32
N SER A 230 15.93 -8.91 17.65
CA SER A 230 14.75 -9.40 18.40
C SER A 230 13.54 -8.47 18.28
N VAL A 231 13.74 -7.18 17.99
CA VAL A 231 12.70 -6.16 17.93
C VAL A 231 12.98 -5.20 16.77
N ARG A 232 11.93 -4.77 16.07
CA ARG A 232 11.94 -3.61 15.16
C ARG A 232 11.30 -2.43 15.87
N ASN A 233 12.13 -1.52 16.37
CA ASN A 233 11.69 -0.28 16.99
C ASN A 233 11.35 0.76 15.90
N ARG A 234 10.06 1.11 15.83
CA ARG A 234 9.50 2.12 14.93
C ARG A 234 8.60 3.03 15.76
N ASN A 235 8.83 4.33 15.67
CA ASN A 235 7.97 5.34 16.26
C ASN A 235 6.85 5.66 15.27
N ALA A 236 5.60 5.63 15.74
CA ALA A 236 4.45 5.98 14.93
C ALA A 236 4.37 7.51 14.74
N GLY A 237 4.06 7.94 13.52
CA GLY A 237 3.91 9.36 13.23
C GLY A 237 3.53 9.62 11.77
N ILE A 238 4.00 10.76 11.28
CA ILE A 238 3.80 11.19 9.89
C ILE A 238 5.15 11.36 9.19
N GLY A 239 5.19 11.04 7.90
CA GLY A 239 6.39 11.06 7.07
C GLY A 239 6.86 9.66 6.66
N ALA A 240 7.51 9.56 5.50
CA ALA A 240 8.06 8.29 5.05
C ALA A 240 9.43 8.05 5.72
N PRO A 241 9.62 6.95 6.46
CA PRO A 241 10.88 6.65 7.11
C PRO A 241 11.94 6.23 6.09
N LEU A 242 13.13 6.81 6.19
CA LEU A 242 14.26 6.59 5.30
C LEU A 242 15.47 6.05 6.07
N ILE A 243 16.33 5.34 5.33
CA ILE A 243 17.69 4.99 5.71
C ILE A 243 18.61 5.93 4.94
N GLY A 244 19.20 6.92 5.62
CA GLY A 244 20.27 7.72 5.05
C GLY A 244 21.58 6.93 5.09
N VAL A 245 22.12 6.56 3.93
CA VAL A 245 23.38 5.82 3.81
C VAL A 245 24.52 6.80 3.60
N GLY A 246 25.44 6.86 4.55
CA GLY A 246 26.63 7.71 4.49
C GLY A 246 27.68 7.19 3.52
N LYS A 247 28.65 8.05 3.21
CA LYS A 247 29.84 7.68 2.43
C LYS A 247 30.63 6.57 3.13
N LEU A 248 31.38 5.79 2.35
CA LEU A 248 32.24 4.74 2.89
C LEU A 248 33.33 5.36 3.78
N ASP A 249 33.39 4.93 5.03
CA ASP A 249 34.52 5.20 5.91
C ASP A 249 35.62 4.17 5.58
N GLU A 250 36.68 4.61 4.89
CA GLU A 250 37.77 3.71 4.47
C GLU A 250 38.49 3.07 5.66
N SER A 251 38.55 3.75 6.81
CA SER A 251 39.24 3.25 8.00
C SER A 251 38.48 2.07 8.63
N LEU A 252 37.15 2.13 8.64
CA LEU A 252 36.27 1.10 9.18
C LEU A 252 35.76 0.12 8.11
N ARG A 253 36.03 0.40 6.82
CA ARG A 253 35.45 -0.30 5.66
C ARG A 253 33.93 -0.48 5.79
N LEU A 254 33.25 0.57 6.25
CA LEU A 254 31.84 0.54 6.60
C LEU A 254 31.13 1.80 6.10
N GLN A 255 29.97 1.63 5.46
CA GLN A 255 29.02 2.73 5.25
C GLN A 255 28.11 2.82 6.47
N ARG A 256 28.24 3.89 7.24
CA ARG A 256 27.32 4.16 8.35
C ARG A 256 25.98 4.59 7.78
N SER A 257 24.88 4.23 8.43
CA SER A 257 23.56 4.77 8.07
C SER A 257 22.82 5.31 9.27
N ALA A 258 21.98 6.32 9.04
CA ALA A 258 21.16 6.97 10.04
C ALA A 258 19.67 6.92 9.67
N PRO A 259 18.78 6.87 10.67
CA PRO A 259 17.35 7.10 10.44
C PRO A 259 17.10 8.55 10.00
N ALA A 260 16.21 8.71 9.03
CA ALA A 260 15.69 10.00 8.61
C ALA A 260 14.21 9.86 8.25
N THR A 261 13.50 10.98 8.16
CA THR A 261 12.08 10.99 7.78
C THR A 261 11.86 12.07 6.73
N ILE A 262 11.24 11.71 5.60
CA ILE A 262 10.82 12.70 4.60
C ILE A 262 9.36 13.05 4.80
N PHE A 263 9.06 14.34 4.86
CA PHE A 263 7.74 14.89 5.05
C PHE A 263 7.39 15.84 3.91
N LEU A 264 6.20 15.69 3.32
CA LEU A 264 5.66 16.59 2.31
C LEU A 264 4.75 17.62 2.98
N ARG A 265 5.14 18.90 2.95
CA ARG A 265 4.29 20.01 3.36
C ARG A 265 3.53 20.56 2.15
N LEU A 266 2.22 20.37 2.12
CA LEU A 266 1.37 20.97 1.09
C LEU A 266 0.96 22.39 1.46
N GLN A 267 0.93 23.27 0.46
CA GLN A 267 0.30 24.58 0.57
C GLN A 267 -0.93 24.65 -0.34
N GLY A 268 -1.96 25.36 0.14
CA GLY A 268 -3.23 25.54 -0.58
C GLY A 268 -4.20 24.37 -0.43
N SER A 269 -5.19 24.35 -1.31
CA SER A 269 -6.37 23.49 -1.20
C SER A 269 -6.51 22.52 -2.36
N MET A 270 -7.41 21.54 -2.18
CA MET A 270 -7.67 20.49 -3.18
C MET A 270 -8.18 21.04 -4.53
N SER A 271 -8.93 22.15 -4.53
CA SER A 271 -9.36 22.79 -5.78
C SER A 271 -8.20 23.41 -6.57
N GLY A 272 -7.09 23.74 -5.90
CA GLY A 272 -5.86 24.21 -6.53
C GLY A 272 -5.16 23.13 -7.36
N LEU A 273 -5.36 21.85 -7.04
CA LEU A 273 -4.70 20.71 -7.66
C LEU A 273 -5.00 20.62 -9.17
N ALA A 274 -6.28 20.70 -9.53
CA ALA A 274 -6.71 20.63 -10.93
C ALA A 274 -6.22 21.83 -11.76
N SER A 275 -5.93 22.96 -11.11
CA SER A 275 -5.38 24.16 -11.76
C SER A 275 -3.85 24.16 -11.87
N GLY A 276 -3.16 23.14 -11.33
CA GLY A 276 -1.70 23.03 -11.36
C GLY A 276 -0.97 24.10 -10.53
N ARG A 277 -1.63 24.69 -9.52
CA ARG A 277 -1.08 25.76 -8.68
C ARG A 277 -0.65 25.29 -7.30
N THR A 278 -0.71 23.99 -7.04
CA THR A 278 -0.31 23.43 -5.76
C THR A 278 1.21 23.37 -5.70
N VAL A 279 1.77 24.12 -4.74
CA VAL A 279 3.19 24.07 -4.39
C VAL A 279 3.32 23.27 -3.11
N ALA A 280 4.36 22.46 -3.02
CA ALA A 280 4.70 21.73 -1.82
C ALA A 280 6.18 21.81 -1.50
N THR A 281 6.52 21.46 -0.27
CA THR A 281 7.91 21.46 0.19
C THR A 281 8.21 20.09 0.76
N LEU A 282 9.26 19.45 0.26
CA LEU A 282 9.83 18.26 0.87
C LEU A 282 10.77 18.68 2.00
N GLU A 283 10.52 18.17 3.18
CA GLU A 283 11.32 18.41 4.38
C GLU A 283 11.98 17.10 4.82
N LEU A 284 13.30 17.07 4.85
CA LEU A 284 14.05 15.95 5.37
C LEU A 284 14.40 16.21 6.83
N HIS A 285 13.93 15.33 7.71
CA HIS A 285 14.06 15.45 9.16
C HIS A 285 15.01 14.40 9.74
N SER A 286 15.80 14.82 10.73
CA SER A 286 16.56 13.94 11.61
C SER A 286 15.69 13.41 12.72
N THR A 287 15.68 12.09 12.91
CA THR A 287 14.84 11.48 13.96
C THR A 287 15.42 11.65 15.37
N PHE A 288 16.58 12.31 15.52
CA PHE A 288 17.24 12.51 16.81
C PHE A 288 17.00 13.89 17.44
N ASP A 289 16.71 14.91 16.64
CA ASP A 289 16.74 16.30 17.08
C ASP A 289 15.32 16.85 17.30
N GLU A 290 14.47 16.78 16.27
CA GLU A 290 13.08 17.24 16.34
C GLU A 290 12.14 16.11 15.90
N PRO A 291 11.52 15.38 16.84
CA PRO A 291 10.70 14.21 16.51
C PRO A 291 9.26 14.58 16.13
N SER A 292 8.99 15.83 15.76
CA SER A 292 7.64 16.32 15.47
C SER A 292 7.63 17.45 14.47
N VAL A 293 6.52 17.60 13.74
CA VAL A 293 6.29 18.68 12.80
C VAL A 293 4.99 19.40 13.14
N THR A 294 4.96 20.72 12.95
CA THR A 294 3.75 21.52 13.09
C THR A 294 3.13 21.83 11.73
N VAL A 295 1.85 21.54 11.56
CA VAL A 295 1.04 21.86 10.38
C VAL A 295 -0.20 22.62 10.85
N GLY A 296 -0.30 23.90 10.48
CA GLY A 296 -1.31 24.79 11.04
C GLY A 296 -1.19 24.84 12.57
N ASN A 297 -2.25 24.45 13.28
CA ASN A 297 -2.28 24.43 14.75
C ASN A 297 -2.02 23.03 15.34
N LEU A 298 -1.62 22.06 14.52
CA LEU A 298 -1.43 20.66 14.93
C LEU A 298 0.06 20.33 14.96
N THR A 299 0.56 19.90 16.11
CA THR A 299 1.89 19.31 16.23
C THR A 299 1.74 17.80 16.30
N VAL A 300 2.37 17.10 15.35
CA VAL A 300 2.28 15.65 15.21
C VAL A 300 3.67 15.04 15.22
N PRO A 301 3.84 13.83 15.79
CA PRO A 301 5.13 13.15 15.80
C PRO A 301 5.52 12.75 14.37
N LEU A 302 6.81 12.76 14.08
CA LEU A 302 7.38 12.20 12.86
C LEU A 302 7.51 10.68 12.98
N GLU A 303 7.17 9.98 11.90
CA GLU A 303 7.39 8.53 11.82
C GLU A 303 8.88 8.24 11.69
N ALA A 304 9.41 7.29 12.46
CA ALA A 304 10.84 6.95 12.40
C ALA A 304 11.08 5.45 12.55
N ASP A 305 11.93 4.85 11.71
CA ASP A 305 12.45 3.48 11.90
C ASP A 305 13.89 3.54 12.43
N LEU A 306 14.06 3.27 13.72
CA LEU A 306 15.36 3.33 14.39
C LEU A 306 16.17 2.04 14.20
N THR A 307 15.58 1.00 13.63
CA THR A 307 16.16 -0.34 13.55
C THR A 307 16.66 -0.67 12.16
N ALA A 308 15.89 -0.33 11.12
CA ALA A 308 16.24 -0.64 9.74
C ALA A 308 17.61 -0.07 9.32
N PRO A 309 17.99 1.18 9.64
CA PRO A 309 19.34 1.68 9.36
C PRO A 309 20.44 0.86 10.05
N ARG A 310 20.25 0.51 11.33
CA ARG A 310 21.24 -0.28 12.06
C ARG A 310 21.40 -1.68 11.47
N ALA A 311 20.29 -2.36 11.18
CA ALA A 311 20.29 -3.66 10.52
C ALA A 311 20.96 -3.59 9.13
N TYR A 312 20.69 -2.54 8.36
CA TYR A 312 21.31 -2.30 7.07
C TYR A 312 22.84 -2.16 7.19
N THR A 313 23.32 -1.31 8.10
CA THR A 313 24.77 -1.14 8.37
C THR A 313 25.43 -2.47 8.74
N LEU A 314 24.84 -3.23 9.67
CA LEU A 314 25.39 -4.50 10.14
C LEU A 314 25.49 -5.55 9.02
N ASN A 315 24.44 -5.66 8.18
CA ASN A 315 24.43 -6.58 7.05
C ASN A 315 25.47 -6.23 5.97
N GLN A 316 25.84 -4.95 5.85
CA GLN A 316 26.87 -4.50 4.89
C GLN A 316 28.30 -4.68 5.39
N SER A 317 28.49 -4.85 6.71
CA SER A 317 29.80 -4.86 7.34
C SER A 317 30.72 -5.94 6.77
N PHE A 318 32.01 -5.59 6.63
CA PHE A 318 33.04 -6.50 6.13
C PHE A 318 33.12 -7.77 6.98
N ALA A 319 32.95 -7.68 8.30
CA ALA A 319 32.97 -8.83 9.21
C ALA A 319 31.96 -9.91 8.79
N TRP A 320 30.71 -9.54 8.49
CA TRP A 320 29.70 -10.50 8.05
C TRP A 320 30.01 -11.10 6.67
N LYS A 321 30.53 -10.28 5.74
CA LYS A 321 30.97 -10.76 4.42
C LYS A 321 32.18 -11.71 4.52
N ALA A 322 33.12 -11.40 5.43
CA ALA A 322 34.32 -12.18 5.69
C ALA A 322 34.00 -13.50 6.40
N GLU A 323 33.13 -13.50 7.42
CA GLU A 323 32.62 -14.72 8.07
C GLU A 323 31.89 -15.62 7.07
N ARG A 324 31.03 -15.05 6.21
CA ARG A 324 30.35 -15.82 5.15
C ARG A 324 31.35 -16.41 4.15
N LEU A 325 32.38 -15.67 3.79
CA LEU A 325 33.47 -16.16 2.92
C LEU A 325 34.30 -17.25 3.60
N GLN A 326 34.62 -17.12 4.88
CA GLN A 326 35.32 -18.16 5.65
C GLN A 326 34.47 -19.42 5.82
N PHE A 327 33.17 -19.28 6.00
CA PHE A 327 32.24 -20.42 6.08
C PHE A 327 32.12 -21.18 4.74
N LEU A 328 32.08 -20.45 3.61
CA LEU A 328 31.94 -21.05 2.27
C LEU A 328 33.28 -21.48 1.65
N THR A 329 34.39 -20.99 2.18
CA THR A 329 35.76 -21.31 1.75
C THR A 329 36.65 -21.46 2.99
N PRO A 330 36.50 -22.56 3.76
CA PRO A 330 37.28 -22.79 4.97
C PRO A 330 38.80 -22.90 4.70
N ASP A 331 39.18 -23.18 3.46
CA ASP A 331 40.56 -23.44 3.05
C ASP A 331 41.39 -22.17 2.76
N LEU A 332 40.75 -20.99 2.77
CA LEU A 332 41.36 -19.67 2.53
C LEU A 332 41.42 -18.82 3.81
N GLY A 333 41.69 -19.45 4.95
CA GLY A 333 41.96 -18.73 6.21
C GLY A 333 43.20 -17.83 6.08
N LEU A 334 43.06 -16.56 6.49
CA LEU A 334 44.15 -15.60 6.59
C LEU A 334 45.32 -16.18 7.42
N LYS A 335 46.53 -16.17 6.85
CA LYS A 335 47.77 -16.14 7.63
C LYS A 335 47.99 -14.75 8.19
#